data_AF-A0A6L8ELY0-F1
#
_entry.id   AF-A0A6L8ELY0-F1
#
_cell.length_a   1.000
_cell.length_b   1.000
_cell.length_c   1.000
_cell.angle_alpha   90.00
_cell.angle_beta   90.00
_cell.angle_gamma   90.00
#
_symmetry.space_group_name_H-M   'P 1'
#
loop_
_entity.id
_entity.type
_entity.pdbx_description
1 polymer ?
#
loop_
_entity_poly.entity_id
_entity_poly.type
_entity_poly.pdbx_seq_one_letter_code
_entity_poly.pdbx_strand_id
1 'polypeptide(L)'
;MMFGVSLVLMFGILLLVGGRAFQLAPPMPDAVVATDGDTTDVIFTSDDIRDGRDVWRRLGGMELGSVWGHGSYLAPDWTADVLHREAVAMLDADGEFDSLSEPARAARIAEFAARLRVNTYDSETGHITVSPERAQAIAEITTHYQALFGGSGDGPEAEAMREAFAIPNAPLGPDPDEDIRTLVSWWWWTSWAAATLRPDDTVTYTNNWPHEPLVGNKPTSSIFIWTFVSIVLLIAGIGALCWFFLREREEWQKDTEPPPGYPDKSPIATVEPTASMRGVVKYIWIVAVLLGLQILLGAVTAHYAVEGHEFYGIPLAEIAPYALTRTWHVQLAVLWIATAWLGAGLYLAPMIAGSEPPLQKLGVDVLWVALVIAVLGSLAGEWLALTGRMTDPAMVYWFGHQGYEFLDMGRFWQILIFAGLLIWLGLMARCLVPAIRAGGADKHLLILLLISSAGIGLLFGAGFLYERDTHLTIAEYWRWWVVHLWVEGVFEVFATAWVAWVFVHMKLLRPSTAAVYVMFSAMIFLGGGVLGTFHHLYFAGTPEAVLALGAVFSALEVVPLALIG
;
A
#
# COMPACT_ATOMS: atom_id res chain seq x y z
N MET A 1 -9.20 21.24 -21.40
CA MET A 1 -10.19 21.77 -20.43
C MET A 1 -10.90 20.65 -19.70
N MET A 2 -11.62 19.75 -20.38
CA MET A 2 -12.32 18.61 -19.76
C MET A 2 -11.41 17.78 -18.83
N PHE A 3 -10.19 17.46 -19.26
CA PHE A 3 -9.22 16.68 -18.45
C PHE A 3 -8.88 17.38 -17.13
N GLY A 4 -8.61 18.69 -17.17
CA GLY A 4 -8.30 19.45 -15.96
C GLY A 4 -9.50 19.53 -15.01
N VAL A 5 -10.71 19.69 -15.54
CA VAL A 5 -11.94 19.71 -14.73
C VAL A 5 -12.18 18.35 -14.08
N SER A 6 -12.01 17.24 -14.82
CA SER A 6 -12.19 15.90 -14.25
C SER A 6 -11.20 15.64 -13.13
N LEU A 7 -9.92 16.00 -13.29
CA LEU A 7 -8.92 15.86 -12.23
C LEU A 7 -9.29 16.66 -10.98
N VAL A 8 -9.66 17.93 -11.13
CA VAL A 8 -10.06 18.77 -9.98
C VAL A 8 -11.24 18.17 -9.23
N LEU A 9 -12.23 17.64 -9.95
CA LEU A 9 -13.40 17.00 -9.33
C LEU A 9 -13.00 15.70 -8.59
N MET A 10 -12.26 14.81 -9.24
CA MET A 10 -11.89 13.52 -8.64
C MET A 10 -10.98 13.69 -7.42
N PHE A 11 -9.94 14.52 -7.51
CA PHE A 11 -9.08 14.82 -6.36
C PHE A 11 -9.84 15.58 -5.26
N GLY A 12 -10.78 16.45 -5.62
CA GLY A 12 -11.65 17.13 -4.66
C GLY A 12 -12.50 16.14 -3.86
N ILE A 13 -13.10 15.15 -4.53
CA ILE A 13 -13.88 14.08 -3.88
C ILE A 13 -12.96 13.20 -3.02
N LEU A 14 -11.80 12.79 -3.54
CA LEU A 14 -10.82 11.97 -2.82
C LEU A 14 -10.39 12.61 -1.50
N LEU A 15 -10.10 13.91 -1.52
CA LEU A 15 -9.71 14.68 -0.32
C LEU A 15 -10.89 14.91 0.63
N LEU A 16 -12.08 15.24 0.11
CA LEU A 16 -13.27 15.47 0.93
C LEU A 16 -13.67 14.19 1.70
N VAL A 17 -13.74 13.08 0.99
CA VAL A 17 -14.13 11.78 1.56
C VAL A 17 -13.02 11.25 2.48
N GLY A 18 -11.75 11.43 2.12
CA GLY A 18 -10.61 11.13 2.99
C GLY A 18 -10.67 11.91 4.31
N GLY A 19 -10.89 13.22 4.25
CA GLY A 19 -11.06 14.06 5.45
C GLY A 19 -12.24 13.62 6.31
N ARG A 20 -13.34 13.16 5.70
CA ARG A 20 -14.47 12.58 6.46
C ARG A 20 -14.12 11.23 7.07
N ALA A 21 -13.34 10.39 6.39
CA ALA A 21 -12.86 9.13 6.94
C ALA A 21 -11.97 9.35 8.17
N PHE A 22 -11.17 10.41 8.21
CA PHE A 22 -10.35 10.73 9.39
C PHE A 22 -11.20 11.07 10.62
N GLN A 23 -12.30 11.81 10.43
CA GLN A 23 -13.22 12.17 11.52
C GLN A 23 -14.03 10.97 12.03
N LEU A 24 -14.17 9.93 11.21
CA LEU A 24 -14.94 8.73 11.51
C LEU A 24 -14.03 7.52 11.75
N ALA A 25 -12.72 7.70 11.88
CA ALA A 25 -11.82 6.62 12.22
C ALA A 25 -12.15 6.06 13.61
N PRO A 26 -11.87 4.78 13.90
CA PRO A 26 -11.99 4.26 15.27
C PRO A 26 -11.18 5.13 16.24
N PRO A 27 -11.70 5.44 17.44
CA PRO A 27 -10.96 6.25 18.39
C PRO A 27 -9.74 5.50 18.94
N MET A 28 -8.66 6.24 19.18
CA MET A 28 -7.53 5.74 19.97
C MET A 28 -7.84 6.07 21.45
N PRO A 29 -7.93 5.07 22.34
CA PRO A 29 -8.23 5.33 23.75
C PRO A 29 -7.04 5.95 24.49
N ASP A 30 -7.35 6.70 25.54
CA ASP A 30 -6.37 7.13 26.55
C ASP A 30 -5.99 5.94 27.46
N ALA A 31 -6.98 5.09 27.77
CA ALA A 31 -6.79 3.84 28.49
C ALA A 31 -7.88 2.80 28.17
N VAL A 32 -7.53 1.53 28.31
CA VAL A 32 -8.46 0.40 28.36
C VAL A 32 -8.56 -0.04 29.81
N VAL A 33 -9.78 -0.04 30.36
CA VAL A 33 -10.01 -0.30 31.78
C VAL A 33 -11.00 -1.43 31.99
N ALA A 34 -10.78 -2.23 33.02
CA ALA A 34 -11.74 -3.22 33.51
C ALA A 34 -12.44 -2.66 34.76
N THR A 35 -13.76 -2.75 34.81
CA THR A 35 -14.55 -2.31 35.96
C THR A 35 -15.23 -3.49 36.64
N ASP A 36 -14.99 -3.66 37.94
CA ASP A 36 -15.72 -4.59 38.81
C ASP A 36 -16.25 -3.83 40.04
N GLY A 37 -17.56 -3.58 40.08
CA GLY A 37 -18.19 -2.73 41.09
C GLY A 37 -17.61 -1.32 41.10
N ASP A 38 -17.04 -0.90 42.24
CA ASP A 38 -16.39 0.41 42.42
C ASP A 38 -14.88 0.40 42.06
N THR A 39 -14.33 -0.74 41.61
CA THR A 39 -12.91 -0.86 41.26
C THR A 39 -12.70 -0.70 39.76
N THR A 40 -11.63 -0.01 39.38
CA THR A 40 -11.23 0.21 37.99
C THR A 40 -9.75 -0.12 37.86
N ASP A 41 -9.46 -1.18 37.11
CA ASP A 41 -8.09 -1.62 36.80
C ASP A 41 -7.72 -1.21 35.38
N VAL A 42 -6.53 -0.63 35.21
CA VAL A 42 -6.00 -0.26 33.89
C VAL A 42 -5.35 -1.48 33.26
N ILE A 43 -5.83 -1.87 32.08
CA ILE A 43 -5.30 -3.02 31.32
C ILE A 43 -4.20 -2.54 30.36
N PHE A 44 -4.52 -1.51 29.57
CA PHE A 44 -3.59 -0.88 28.63
C PHE A 44 -3.72 0.63 28.70
N THR A 45 -2.62 1.33 28.47
CA THR A 45 -2.57 2.78 28.25
C THR A 45 -2.43 3.12 26.77
N SER A 46 -2.67 4.39 26.40
CA SER A 46 -2.37 4.86 25.04
C SER A 46 -0.89 4.69 24.67
N ASP A 47 0.01 4.85 25.64
CA ASP A 47 1.44 4.63 25.46
C ASP A 47 1.75 3.15 25.18
N ASP A 48 1.09 2.21 25.86
CA ASP A 48 1.24 0.77 25.56
C ASP A 48 0.87 0.44 24.11
N ILE A 49 -0.24 1.00 23.61
CA ILE A 49 -0.70 0.79 22.24
C ILE A 49 0.28 1.38 21.23
N ARG A 50 0.85 2.55 21.54
CA ARG A 50 1.85 3.21 20.71
C ARG A 50 3.15 2.40 20.66
N ASP A 51 3.65 1.98 21.81
CA ASP A 51 4.87 1.18 21.93
C ASP A 51 4.68 -0.19 21.28
N GLY A 52 3.51 -0.80 21.43
CA GLY A 52 3.14 -2.03 20.74
C GLY A 52 3.18 -1.92 19.22
N ARG A 53 2.74 -0.79 18.67
CA ARG A 53 2.88 -0.52 17.23
C ARG A 53 4.34 -0.40 16.81
N ASP A 54 5.22 0.13 17.66
CA ASP A 54 6.66 0.21 17.34
C ASP A 54 7.34 -1.16 17.44
N VAL A 55 6.94 -2.02 18.38
CA VAL A 55 7.33 -3.43 18.41
C VAL A 55 6.86 -4.15 17.13
N TRP A 56 5.62 -3.92 16.71
CA TRP A 56 5.07 -4.45 15.46
C TRP A 56 5.94 -4.07 14.25
N ARG A 57 6.37 -2.80 14.15
CA ARG A 57 7.30 -2.34 13.09
C ARG A 57 8.66 -3.02 13.17
N ARG A 58 9.22 -3.19 14.37
CA ARG A 58 10.52 -3.88 14.59
C ARG A 58 10.47 -5.34 14.15
N LEU A 59 9.31 -5.98 14.22
CA LEU A 59 9.08 -7.34 13.69
C LEU A 59 8.90 -7.41 12.16
N GLY A 60 8.85 -6.26 11.47
CA GLY A 60 8.59 -6.16 10.03
C GLY A 60 7.20 -5.65 9.67
N GLY A 61 6.35 -5.40 10.65
CA GLY A 61 5.01 -4.87 10.45
C GLY A 61 4.16 -5.72 9.50
N MET A 62 3.73 -5.11 8.40
CA MET A 62 2.98 -5.76 7.31
C MET A 62 3.80 -6.80 6.53
N GLU A 63 5.11 -6.87 6.71
CA GLU A 63 5.96 -7.83 6.01
C GLU A 63 5.97 -9.22 6.67
N LEU A 64 5.59 -9.30 7.96
CA LEU A 64 5.52 -10.56 8.69
C LEU A 64 4.14 -11.23 8.55
N GLY A 65 3.08 -10.50 8.87
CA GLY A 65 1.68 -10.91 8.72
C GLY A 65 0.82 -9.74 8.27
N SER A 66 -0.47 -9.74 8.62
CA SER A 66 -1.37 -8.64 8.25
C SER A 66 -2.12 -8.05 9.43
N VAL A 67 -2.55 -6.79 9.27
CA VAL A 67 -3.45 -6.07 10.18
C VAL A 67 -4.52 -5.42 9.31
N TRP A 68 -5.79 -5.59 9.66
CA TRP A 68 -6.91 -5.15 8.81
C TRP A 68 -6.85 -5.68 7.37
N GLY A 69 -6.26 -6.86 7.19
CA GLY A 69 -6.13 -7.55 5.90
C GLY A 69 -4.99 -7.04 5.01
N HIS A 70 -4.25 -6.00 5.41
CA HIS A 70 -3.09 -5.52 4.66
C HIS A 70 -1.80 -6.09 5.23
N GLY A 71 -0.99 -6.66 4.33
CA GLY A 71 0.32 -7.22 4.63
C GLY A 71 0.57 -8.58 4.00
N SER A 72 1.43 -9.33 4.68
CA SER A 72 1.90 -10.67 4.33
C SER A 72 0.83 -11.74 4.58
N TYR A 73 1.01 -12.90 3.94
CA TYR A 73 0.05 -14.00 3.92
C TYR A 73 0.56 -15.29 4.56
N LEU A 74 1.81 -15.32 5.06
CA LEU A 74 2.39 -16.52 5.66
C LEU A 74 2.02 -16.62 7.13
N ALA A 75 2.37 -15.61 7.92
CA ALA A 75 1.81 -15.42 9.25
C ALA A 75 0.34 -14.95 9.15
N PRO A 76 -0.48 -15.16 10.20
CA PRO A 76 -1.90 -14.81 10.16
C PRO A 76 -2.14 -13.30 10.05
N ASP A 77 -3.41 -12.93 9.84
CA ASP A 77 -3.87 -11.59 10.16
C ASP A 77 -4.03 -11.47 11.69
N TRP A 78 -3.26 -10.60 12.32
CA TRP A 78 -3.19 -10.47 13.77
C TRP A 78 -4.48 -9.89 14.35
N THR A 79 -5.21 -9.08 13.58
CA THR A 79 -6.52 -8.56 13.99
C THR A 79 -7.54 -9.70 14.10
N ALA A 80 -7.60 -10.56 13.07
CA ALA A 80 -8.50 -11.69 13.02
C ALA A 80 -8.12 -12.79 14.04
N ASP A 81 -6.83 -13.08 14.20
CA ASP A 81 -6.34 -14.11 15.14
C ASP A 81 -6.60 -13.70 16.60
N VAL A 82 -6.29 -12.45 16.99
CA VAL A 82 -6.63 -11.92 18.32
C VAL A 82 -8.14 -11.94 18.54
N LEU A 83 -8.93 -11.50 17.56
CA LEU A 83 -10.39 -11.49 17.67
C LEU A 83 -10.97 -12.88 17.91
N HIS A 84 -10.48 -13.87 17.15
CA HIS A 84 -10.95 -15.24 17.26
C HIS A 84 -10.57 -15.86 18.61
N ARG A 85 -9.31 -15.71 19.03
CA ARG A 85 -8.83 -16.24 20.31
C ARG A 85 -9.55 -15.60 21.49
N GLU A 86 -9.78 -14.29 21.45
CA GLU A 86 -10.58 -13.59 22.47
C GLU A 86 -12.01 -14.13 22.51
N ALA A 87 -12.64 -14.31 21.36
CA ALA A 87 -13.99 -14.84 21.29
C ALA A 87 -14.10 -16.26 21.85
N VAL A 88 -13.17 -17.15 21.52
CA VAL A 88 -13.14 -18.52 22.03
C VAL A 88 -12.90 -18.54 23.54
N ALA A 89 -11.90 -17.81 24.03
CA ALA A 89 -11.59 -17.73 25.47
C ALA A 89 -12.78 -17.22 26.29
N MET A 90 -13.49 -16.20 25.81
CA MET A 90 -14.68 -15.68 26.49
C MET A 90 -15.89 -16.61 26.39
N LEU A 91 -16.09 -17.28 25.26
CA LEU A 91 -17.20 -18.21 25.05
C LEU A 91 -17.07 -19.46 25.91
N ASP A 92 -15.85 -19.96 26.09
CA ASP A 92 -15.56 -21.19 26.87
C ASP A 92 -14.93 -20.90 28.23
N ALA A 93 -15.17 -19.71 28.81
CA ALA A 93 -14.60 -19.32 30.10
C ALA A 93 -14.99 -20.27 31.27
N ASP A 94 -16.09 -21.02 31.14
CA ASP A 94 -16.54 -22.04 32.10
C ASP A 94 -16.13 -23.48 31.70
N GLY A 95 -15.50 -23.67 30.54
CA GLY A 95 -15.13 -24.97 29.98
C GLY A 95 -16.32 -25.83 29.53
N GLU A 96 -17.51 -25.25 29.42
CA GLU A 96 -18.73 -25.98 29.08
C GLU A 96 -19.17 -25.78 27.62
N PHE A 97 -18.56 -24.88 26.85
CA PHE A 97 -19.05 -24.45 25.54
C PHE A 97 -19.20 -25.61 24.55
N ASP A 98 -18.20 -26.50 24.51
CA ASP A 98 -18.19 -27.67 23.63
C ASP A 98 -19.15 -28.78 24.08
N SER A 99 -19.58 -28.76 25.34
CA SER A 99 -20.54 -29.71 25.90
C SER A 99 -22.01 -29.32 25.66
N LEU A 100 -22.26 -28.08 25.24
CA LEU A 100 -23.60 -27.57 24.98
C LEU A 100 -24.24 -28.21 23.74
N SER A 101 -25.56 -28.39 23.79
CA SER A 101 -26.34 -28.73 22.59
C SER A 101 -26.25 -27.62 21.53
N GLU A 102 -26.42 -27.93 20.24
CA GLU A 102 -26.32 -26.92 19.17
C GLU A 102 -27.24 -25.70 19.38
N PRO A 103 -28.51 -25.84 19.82
CA PRO A 103 -29.35 -24.67 20.10
C PRO A 103 -28.83 -23.81 21.25
N ALA A 104 -28.29 -24.43 22.30
CA ALA A 104 -27.72 -23.71 23.45
C ALA A 104 -26.43 -22.98 23.06
N ARG A 105 -25.57 -23.62 22.26
CA ARG A 105 -24.37 -22.99 21.70
C ARG A 105 -24.72 -21.80 20.81
N ALA A 106 -25.72 -21.94 19.94
CA ALA A 106 -26.18 -20.86 19.07
C ALA A 106 -26.75 -19.67 19.88
N ALA A 107 -27.51 -19.93 20.94
CA ALA A 107 -28.01 -18.90 21.84
C ALA A 107 -26.86 -18.16 22.55
N ARG A 108 -25.90 -18.91 23.10
CA ARG A 108 -24.71 -18.35 23.78
C ARG A 108 -23.87 -17.47 22.84
N ILE A 109 -23.63 -17.92 21.60
CA ILE A 109 -22.94 -17.13 20.57
C ILE A 109 -23.72 -15.83 20.26
N ALA A 110 -25.04 -15.90 20.10
CA ALA A 110 -25.85 -14.73 19.78
C ALA A 110 -25.84 -13.68 20.91
N GLU A 111 -25.95 -14.11 22.16
CA GLU A 111 -25.86 -13.25 23.35
C GLU A 111 -24.46 -12.64 23.50
N PHE A 112 -23.42 -13.46 23.31
CA PHE A 112 -22.03 -13.01 23.32
C PHE A 112 -21.76 -11.96 22.24
N ALA A 113 -22.14 -12.22 20.99
CA ALA A 113 -21.98 -11.30 19.89
C ALA A 113 -22.74 -9.97 20.14
N ALA A 114 -23.97 -10.03 20.66
CA ALA A 114 -24.73 -8.83 20.98
C ALA A 114 -24.02 -7.95 22.01
N ARG A 115 -23.36 -8.55 23.01
CA ARG A 115 -22.61 -7.84 24.06
C ARG A 115 -21.25 -7.32 23.57
N LEU A 116 -20.47 -8.15 22.89
CA LEU A 116 -19.11 -7.81 22.44
C LEU A 116 -19.11 -6.64 21.45
N ARG A 117 -20.16 -6.55 20.62
CA ARG A 117 -20.31 -5.53 19.57
C ARG A 117 -20.68 -4.14 20.09
N VAL A 118 -21.09 -4.03 21.35
CA VAL A 118 -21.46 -2.74 21.96
C VAL A 118 -20.23 -1.84 22.04
N ASN A 119 -20.40 -0.58 21.64
CA ASN A 119 -19.34 0.42 21.77
C ASN A 119 -19.23 0.88 23.22
N THR A 120 -18.10 0.55 23.85
CA THR A 120 -17.78 0.90 25.23
C THR A 120 -16.74 2.02 25.35
N TYR A 121 -16.43 2.70 24.23
CA TYR A 121 -15.63 3.91 24.24
C TYR A 121 -16.46 5.09 24.73
N ASP A 122 -15.96 5.78 25.75
CA ASP A 122 -16.52 7.01 26.28
C ASP A 122 -15.69 8.21 25.79
N SER A 123 -16.33 9.14 25.07
CA SER A 123 -15.68 10.31 24.52
C SER A 123 -15.38 11.41 25.55
N GLU A 124 -15.98 11.37 26.73
CA GLU A 124 -15.71 12.31 27.82
C GLU A 124 -14.45 11.91 28.59
N THR A 125 -14.29 10.61 28.86
CA THR A 125 -13.13 10.06 29.61
C THR A 125 -12.00 9.60 28.72
N GLY A 126 -12.25 9.31 27.43
CA GLY A 126 -11.28 8.72 26.52
C GLY A 126 -11.03 7.23 26.76
N HIS A 127 -11.84 6.57 27.60
CA HIS A 127 -11.61 5.19 28.01
C HIS A 127 -12.45 4.20 27.22
N ILE A 128 -11.89 3.02 26.95
CA ILE A 128 -12.66 1.83 26.57
C ILE A 128 -12.85 0.97 27.82
N THR A 129 -14.10 0.73 28.20
CA THR A 129 -14.41 -0.15 29.34
C THR A 129 -14.65 -1.59 28.87
N VAL A 130 -13.99 -2.55 29.51
CA VAL A 130 -14.15 -4.00 29.26
C VAL A 130 -14.65 -4.72 30.51
N SER A 131 -15.31 -5.88 30.34
CA SER A 131 -15.71 -6.71 31.47
C SER A 131 -14.50 -7.42 32.09
N PRO A 132 -14.57 -7.82 33.39
CA PRO A 132 -13.52 -8.62 34.01
C PRO A 132 -13.20 -9.91 33.24
N GLU A 133 -14.23 -10.57 32.68
CA GLU A 133 -14.08 -11.76 31.82
C GLU A 133 -13.24 -11.47 30.57
N ARG A 134 -13.46 -10.31 29.92
CA ARG A 134 -12.71 -9.91 28.74
C ARG A 134 -11.27 -9.54 29.11
N ALA A 135 -11.06 -8.90 30.26
CA ALA A 135 -9.72 -8.62 30.78
C ALA A 135 -8.93 -9.92 31.05
N GLN A 136 -9.58 -10.97 31.57
CA GLN A 136 -8.97 -12.29 31.71
C GLN A 136 -8.60 -12.89 30.35
N ALA A 137 -9.53 -12.85 29.36
CA ALA A 137 -9.24 -13.34 28.01
C ALA A 137 -8.04 -12.60 27.37
N ILE A 138 -7.90 -11.29 27.57
CA ILE A 138 -6.74 -10.51 27.13
C ILE A 138 -5.43 -11.05 27.74
N ALA A 139 -5.44 -11.41 29.03
CA ALA A 139 -4.27 -11.96 29.70
C ALA A 139 -3.88 -13.35 29.15
N GLU A 140 -4.87 -14.20 28.84
CA GLU A 140 -4.66 -15.52 28.23
C GLU A 140 -4.07 -15.39 26.82
N ILE A 141 -4.59 -14.47 26.01
CA ILE A 141 -4.05 -14.15 24.68
C ILE A 141 -2.62 -13.62 24.78
N THR A 142 -2.35 -12.75 25.75
CA THR A 142 -1.00 -12.21 25.99
C THR A 142 -0.01 -13.34 26.28
N THR A 143 -0.40 -14.30 27.11
CA THR A 143 0.40 -15.50 27.41
C THR A 143 0.66 -16.34 26.15
N HIS A 144 -0.34 -16.50 25.28
CA HIS A 144 -0.16 -17.21 24.01
C HIS A 144 0.89 -16.55 23.13
N TYR A 145 0.84 -15.23 22.95
CA TYR A 145 1.80 -14.52 22.10
C TYR A 145 3.18 -14.40 22.76
N GLN A 146 3.26 -14.35 24.10
CA GLN A 146 4.54 -14.46 24.81
C GLN A 146 5.25 -15.77 24.44
N ALA A 147 4.52 -16.89 24.48
CA ALA A 147 5.07 -18.17 24.04
C ALA A 147 5.45 -18.15 22.55
N LEU A 148 4.56 -17.65 21.68
CA LEU A 148 4.81 -17.63 20.22
C LEU A 148 6.06 -16.84 19.85
N PHE A 149 6.30 -15.68 20.47
CA PHE A 149 7.41 -14.79 20.11
C PHE A 149 8.68 -14.99 20.97
N GLY A 150 8.83 -16.17 21.59
CA GLY A 150 10.08 -16.58 22.26
C GLY A 150 10.26 -16.00 23.67
N GLY A 151 9.17 -15.60 24.33
CA GLY A 151 9.13 -15.15 25.71
C GLY A 151 8.71 -16.24 26.69
N SER A 152 8.03 -15.84 27.76
CA SER A 152 7.49 -16.75 28.76
C SER A 152 6.52 -17.77 28.16
N GLY A 153 6.71 -19.05 28.50
CA GLY A 153 5.88 -20.15 27.98
C GLY A 153 6.34 -20.72 26.64
N ASP A 154 7.49 -20.25 26.11
CA ASP A 154 8.08 -20.85 24.92
C ASP A 154 8.40 -22.35 25.09
N GLY A 155 8.24 -23.10 24.00
CA GLY A 155 8.39 -24.54 23.98
C GLY A 155 8.17 -25.13 22.58
N PRO A 156 8.18 -26.47 22.45
CA PRO A 156 8.16 -27.13 21.13
C PRO A 156 6.94 -26.80 20.26
N GLU A 157 5.77 -26.57 20.87
CA GLU A 157 4.56 -26.19 20.14
C GLU A 157 4.63 -24.77 19.59
N ALA A 158 5.17 -23.84 20.38
CA ALA A 158 5.39 -22.46 19.96
C ALA A 158 6.48 -22.37 18.87
N GLU A 159 7.54 -23.17 18.99
CA GLU A 159 8.58 -23.29 17.96
C GLU A 159 8.02 -23.83 16.64
N ALA A 160 7.19 -24.87 16.69
CA ALA A 160 6.54 -25.39 15.48
C ALA A 160 5.61 -24.36 14.81
N MET A 161 4.91 -23.53 15.60
CA MET A 161 4.10 -22.43 15.08
C MET A 161 4.96 -21.32 14.47
N ARG A 162 6.07 -20.97 15.11
CA ARG A 162 7.05 -20.01 14.55
C ARG A 162 7.60 -20.48 13.22
N GLU A 163 7.96 -21.75 13.11
CA GLU A 163 8.44 -22.35 11.87
C GLU A 163 7.38 -22.27 10.78
N ALA A 164 6.13 -22.63 11.08
CA ALA A 164 5.01 -22.53 10.15
C ALA A 164 4.71 -21.10 9.69
N PHE A 165 4.97 -20.10 10.54
CA PHE A 165 4.79 -18.68 10.22
C PHE A 165 6.07 -18.00 9.70
N ALA A 166 7.17 -18.75 9.59
CA ALA A 166 8.52 -18.25 9.29
C ALA A 166 8.97 -17.08 10.21
N ILE A 167 8.63 -17.15 11.49
CA ILE A 167 9.02 -16.19 12.53
C ILE A 167 10.33 -16.67 13.18
N PRO A 168 11.42 -15.88 13.21
CA PRO A 168 12.65 -16.29 13.89
C PRO A 168 12.43 -16.68 15.36
N ASN A 169 13.24 -17.61 15.88
CA ASN A 169 13.06 -18.14 17.25
C ASN A 169 13.18 -17.10 18.38
N ALA A 170 13.97 -16.04 18.21
CA ALA A 170 14.13 -14.97 19.19
C ALA A 170 14.07 -13.59 18.52
N PRO A 171 12.89 -13.17 18.01
CA PRO A 171 12.78 -12.01 17.13
C PRO A 171 12.90 -10.67 17.88
N LEU A 172 12.69 -10.66 19.21
CA LEU A 172 12.72 -9.45 20.05
C LEU A 172 13.89 -9.40 21.05
N GLY A 173 14.75 -10.42 21.06
CA GLY A 173 15.88 -10.49 21.99
C GLY A 173 15.59 -11.29 23.28
N PRO A 174 16.40 -11.11 24.34
CA PRO A 174 16.43 -12.03 25.48
C PRO A 174 15.30 -11.87 26.50
N ASP A 175 14.68 -10.69 26.61
CA ASP A 175 13.63 -10.40 27.59
C ASP A 175 12.40 -9.77 26.89
N PRO A 176 11.64 -10.54 26.08
CA PRO A 176 10.68 -9.96 25.14
C PRO A 176 9.28 -9.74 25.74
N ASP A 177 9.01 -10.19 26.96
CA ASP A 177 7.64 -10.29 27.51
C ASP A 177 6.89 -8.95 27.56
N GLU A 178 7.58 -7.85 27.87
CA GLU A 178 6.98 -6.51 27.91
C GLU A 178 6.76 -5.92 26.52
N ASP A 179 7.70 -6.14 25.58
CA ASP A 179 7.53 -5.79 24.17
C ASP A 179 6.33 -6.56 23.59
N ILE A 180 6.13 -7.82 23.98
CA ILE A 180 4.99 -8.64 23.53
C ILE A 180 3.68 -8.19 24.19
N ARG A 181 3.68 -7.83 25.48
CA ARG A 181 2.49 -7.27 26.16
C ARG A 181 1.99 -6.02 25.45
N THR A 182 2.90 -5.08 25.15
CA THR A 182 2.56 -3.86 24.42
C THR A 182 2.11 -4.18 22.99
N LEU A 183 2.78 -5.10 22.29
CA LEU A 183 2.36 -5.58 20.96
C LEU A 183 0.93 -6.12 20.93
N VAL A 184 0.54 -6.91 21.94
CA VAL A 184 -0.83 -7.44 22.07
C VAL A 184 -1.82 -6.31 22.33
N SER A 185 -1.47 -5.26 23.08
CA SER A 185 -2.34 -4.09 23.25
C SER A 185 -2.68 -3.41 21.92
N TRP A 186 -1.69 -3.31 21.03
CA TRP A 186 -1.87 -2.78 19.68
C TRP A 186 -2.81 -3.65 18.85
N TRP A 187 -2.54 -4.96 18.75
CA TRP A 187 -3.40 -5.86 17.98
C TRP A 187 -4.81 -5.98 18.58
N TRP A 188 -4.93 -5.96 19.91
CA TRP A 188 -6.21 -5.93 20.58
C TRP A 188 -7.02 -4.68 20.25
N TRP A 189 -6.40 -3.49 20.17
CA TRP A 189 -7.11 -2.30 19.71
C TRP A 189 -7.62 -2.46 18.27
N THR A 190 -6.81 -3.07 17.38
CA THR A 190 -7.24 -3.36 16.00
C THR A 190 -8.42 -4.33 15.94
N SER A 191 -8.47 -5.34 16.83
CA SER A 191 -9.55 -6.33 16.91
C SER A 191 -10.80 -5.76 17.56
N TRP A 192 -10.64 -4.90 18.57
CA TRP A 192 -11.71 -4.11 19.17
C TRP A 192 -12.40 -3.25 18.11
N ALA A 193 -11.64 -2.51 17.30
CA ALA A 193 -12.21 -1.71 16.22
C ALA A 193 -12.95 -2.59 15.19
N ALA A 194 -12.45 -3.80 14.94
CA ALA A 194 -13.04 -4.73 13.98
C ALA A 194 -14.35 -5.38 14.44
N ALA A 195 -14.58 -5.49 15.76
CA ALA A 195 -15.77 -6.10 16.35
C ALA A 195 -16.79 -5.10 16.89
N THR A 196 -16.37 -3.85 17.15
CA THR A 196 -17.20 -2.84 17.81
C THR A 196 -18.01 -2.02 16.82
N LEU A 197 -19.32 -1.89 17.07
CA LEU A 197 -20.21 -1.05 16.28
C LEU A 197 -19.80 0.42 16.33
N ARG A 198 -19.95 1.11 15.20
CA ARG A 198 -19.85 2.57 15.19
C ARG A 198 -21.01 3.16 16.02
N PRO A 199 -20.82 4.34 16.65
CA PRO A 199 -21.91 5.04 17.32
C PRO A 199 -23.07 5.26 16.36
N ASP A 200 -24.29 4.94 16.82
CA ASP A 200 -25.54 5.07 16.05
C ASP A 200 -25.58 4.31 14.71
N ASP A 201 -24.77 3.25 14.56
CA ASP A 201 -24.71 2.42 13.36
C ASP A 201 -24.91 0.92 13.66
N THR A 202 -25.09 0.13 12.62
CA THR A 202 -25.26 -1.34 12.67
C THR A 202 -24.04 -2.10 12.15
N VAL A 203 -22.99 -1.37 11.75
CA VAL A 203 -21.72 -1.93 11.25
C VAL A 203 -20.57 -1.57 12.18
N THR A 204 -19.54 -2.43 12.21
CA THR A 204 -18.30 -2.14 12.97
C THR A 204 -17.47 -1.05 12.31
N TYR A 205 -16.43 -0.55 12.98
CA TYR A 205 -15.54 0.45 12.39
C TYR A 205 -14.91 0.00 11.06
N THR A 206 -14.74 -1.31 10.86
CA THR A 206 -14.17 -1.96 9.67
C THR A 206 -15.24 -2.54 8.74
N ASN A 207 -16.49 -2.08 8.81
CA ASN A 207 -17.60 -2.57 7.99
C ASN A 207 -17.86 -4.09 8.13
N ASN A 208 -17.81 -4.60 9.37
CA ASN A 208 -17.97 -6.01 9.76
C ASN A 208 -16.89 -6.97 9.23
N TRP A 209 -15.72 -6.45 8.85
CA TRP A 209 -14.52 -7.26 8.64
C TRP A 209 -13.79 -7.49 9.97
N PRO A 210 -13.13 -8.63 10.22
CA PRO A 210 -13.04 -9.82 9.37
C PRO A 210 -14.29 -10.69 9.50
N HIS A 211 -14.44 -11.66 8.59
CA HIS A 211 -15.51 -12.66 8.73
C HIS A 211 -15.27 -13.52 9.99
N GLU A 212 -16.11 -13.32 11.00
CA GLU A 212 -16.04 -14.04 12.28
C GLU A 212 -17.47 -14.27 12.80
N PRO A 213 -18.04 -15.46 12.57
CA PRO A 213 -19.39 -15.81 13.01
C PRO A 213 -19.60 -15.73 14.52
N LEU A 214 -18.58 -15.98 15.34
CA LEU A 214 -18.69 -15.96 16.80
C LEU A 214 -19.02 -14.57 17.34
N VAL A 215 -18.56 -13.52 16.66
CA VAL A 215 -18.82 -12.12 17.03
C VAL A 215 -19.87 -11.45 16.15
N GLY A 216 -20.56 -12.24 15.32
CA GLY A 216 -21.60 -11.75 14.42
C GLY A 216 -21.10 -10.90 13.25
N ASN A 217 -19.80 -10.93 12.95
CA ASN A 217 -19.26 -10.25 11.78
C ASN A 217 -19.64 -11.01 10.50
N LYS A 218 -20.41 -10.34 9.65
CA LYS A 218 -20.91 -10.84 8.37
C LYS A 218 -21.04 -9.69 7.38
N PRO A 219 -20.97 -9.98 6.06
CA PRO A 219 -21.16 -8.96 5.04
C PRO A 219 -22.47 -8.20 5.24
N THR A 220 -22.39 -6.87 5.19
CA THR A 220 -23.53 -5.98 5.36
C THR A 220 -24.38 -5.94 4.08
N SER A 221 -25.64 -5.52 4.20
CA SER A 221 -26.50 -5.32 3.02
C SER A 221 -25.88 -4.34 2.01
N SER A 222 -25.15 -3.34 2.51
CA SER A 222 -24.47 -2.35 1.68
C SER A 222 -23.38 -2.96 0.80
N ILE A 223 -22.57 -3.89 1.34
CA ILE A 223 -21.54 -4.60 0.57
C ILE A 223 -22.17 -5.29 -0.65
N PHE A 224 -23.31 -5.95 -0.49
CA PHE A 224 -24.02 -6.59 -1.61
C PHE A 224 -24.54 -5.56 -2.61
N ILE A 225 -25.17 -4.48 -2.16
CA ILE A 225 -25.72 -3.44 -3.03
C ILE A 225 -24.62 -2.83 -3.90
N TRP A 226 -23.50 -2.40 -3.32
CA TRP A 226 -22.41 -1.77 -4.07
C TRP A 226 -21.63 -2.75 -4.93
N THR A 227 -21.58 -4.03 -4.57
CA THR A 227 -21.10 -5.09 -5.46
C THR A 227 -21.97 -5.20 -6.72
N PHE A 228 -23.30 -5.23 -6.58
CA PHE A 228 -24.19 -5.29 -7.75
C PHE A 228 -24.13 -4.03 -8.60
N VAL A 229 -24.13 -2.84 -7.96
CA VAL A 229 -24.04 -1.56 -8.67
C VAL A 229 -22.73 -1.44 -9.45
N SER A 230 -21.60 -1.80 -8.85
CA SER A 230 -20.29 -1.73 -9.53
C SER A 230 -20.21 -2.66 -10.74
N ILE A 231 -20.73 -3.90 -10.65
CA ILE A 231 -20.79 -4.83 -11.78
C ILE A 231 -21.67 -4.30 -12.92
N VAL A 232 -22.85 -3.75 -12.61
CA VAL A 232 -23.75 -3.18 -13.61
C VAL A 232 -23.08 -2.00 -14.32
N LEU A 233 -22.41 -1.11 -13.56
CA LEU A 233 -21.71 0.04 -14.11
C LEU A 233 -20.47 -0.37 -14.92
N LEU A 234 -19.74 -1.41 -14.53
CA LEU A 234 -18.65 -1.99 -15.31
C LEU A 234 -19.15 -2.47 -16.68
N ILE A 235 -20.19 -3.31 -16.70
CA ILE A 235 -20.73 -3.86 -17.96
C ILE A 235 -21.26 -2.72 -18.84
N ALA A 236 -21.99 -1.77 -18.26
CA ALA A 236 -22.47 -0.60 -18.97
C ALA A 236 -21.32 0.27 -19.51
N GLY A 237 -20.26 0.44 -18.72
CA GLY A 237 -19.05 1.17 -19.08
C GLY A 237 -18.31 0.52 -20.26
N ILE A 238 -18.09 -0.79 -20.22
CA ILE A 238 -17.51 -1.56 -21.34
C ILE A 238 -18.38 -1.41 -22.59
N GLY A 239 -19.70 -1.58 -22.47
CA GLY A 239 -20.62 -1.44 -23.58
C GLY A 239 -20.61 -0.03 -24.20
N ALA A 240 -20.61 1.01 -23.36
CA ALA A 240 -20.53 2.40 -23.79
C ALA A 240 -19.20 2.70 -24.49
N LEU A 241 -18.10 2.19 -23.95
CA LEU A 241 -16.77 2.37 -24.53
C LEU A 241 -16.66 1.64 -25.89
N CYS A 242 -17.11 0.38 -25.97
CA CYS A 242 -17.22 -0.36 -27.24
C CYS A 242 -18.03 0.41 -28.29
N TRP A 243 -19.21 0.90 -27.91
CA TRP A 243 -20.07 1.67 -28.81
C TRP A 243 -19.37 2.94 -29.30
N PHE A 244 -18.68 3.66 -28.41
CA PHE A 244 -17.91 4.85 -28.75
C PHE A 244 -16.78 4.52 -29.75
N PHE A 245 -15.97 3.49 -29.46
CA PHE A 245 -14.89 3.06 -30.36
C PHE A 245 -15.40 2.65 -31.74
N LEU A 246 -16.51 1.91 -31.81
CA LEU A 246 -17.12 1.49 -33.08
C LEU A 246 -17.64 2.67 -33.90
N ARG A 247 -18.22 3.67 -33.24
CA ARG A 247 -18.73 4.88 -33.88
C ARG A 247 -17.60 5.74 -34.45
N GLU A 248 -16.51 5.91 -33.71
CA GLU A 248 -15.40 6.78 -34.11
C GLU A 248 -14.38 6.08 -35.05
N ARG A 249 -14.51 4.76 -35.21
CA ARG A 249 -13.57 3.91 -35.97
C ARG A 249 -13.26 4.43 -37.38
N GLU A 250 -14.29 4.79 -38.14
CA GLU A 250 -14.12 5.22 -39.53
C GLU A 250 -13.32 6.52 -39.63
N GLU A 251 -13.53 7.46 -38.72
CA GLU A 251 -12.80 8.72 -38.70
C GLU A 251 -11.35 8.50 -38.27
N TRP A 252 -11.14 7.67 -37.25
CA TRP A 252 -9.80 7.39 -36.74
C TRP A 252 -8.94 6.58 -37.71
N GLN A 253 -9.54 5.69 -38.50
CA GLN A 253 -8.83 4.94 -39.54
C GLN A 253 -8.29 5.85 -40.65
N LYS A 254 -8.98 6.93 -41.00
CA LYS A 254 -8.51 7.90 -42.01
C LYS A 254 -7.22 8.61 -41.59
N ASP A 255 -7.02 8.76 -40.28
CA ASP A 255 -5.91 9.50 -39.68
C ASP A 255 -4.86 8.61 -39.00
N THR A 256 -4.84 7.31 -39.31
CA THR A 256 -3.87 6.38 -38.74
C THR A 256 -2.50 6.48 -39.44
N GLU A 257 -2.48 6.52 -40.78
CA GLU A 257 -1.22 6.57 -41.54
C GLU A 257 -0.59 7.98 -41.48
N PRO A 258 0.65 8.13 -41.00
CA PRO A 258 1.29 9.44 -40.91
C PRO A 258 1.66 9.98 -42.29
N PRO A 259 1.36 11.25 -42.66
CA PRO A 259 1.76 11.81 -43.96
C PRO A 259 3.29 12.04 -43.98
N PRO A 260 4.03 11.64 -45.04
CA PRO A 260 3.59 11.12 -46.35
C PRO A 260 3.50 9.57 -46.47
N GLY A 261 3.62 8.83 -45.37
CA GLY A 261 3.65 7.37 -45.28
C GLY A 261 4.64 6.92 -44.21
N TYR A 262 4.74 5.61 -43.96
CA TYR A 262 5.75 5.05 -43.05
C TYR A 262 7.16 5.15 -43.66
N PRO A 263 8.19 5.53 -42.88
CA PRO A 263 9.55 5.64 -43.39
C PRO A 263 10.24 4.28 -43.49
N ASP A 264 11.07 4.08 -44.52
CA ASP A 264 11.91 2.88 -44.67
C ASP A 264 12.97 2.72 -43.56
N LYS A 265 13.36 3.84 -42.93
CA LYS A 265 14.33 3.88 -41.82
C LYS A 265 13.81 4.79 -40.71
N SER A 266 13.94 4.34 -39.46
CA SER A 266 13.52 5.12 -38.30
C SER A 266 14.31 6.44 -38.21
N PRO A 267 13.64 7.61 -38.18
CA PRO A 267 14.31 8.90 -38.02
C PRO A 267 15.03 9.06 -36.67
N ILE A 268 14.63 8.29 -35.65
CA ILE A 268 15.30 8.31 -34.34
C ILE A 268 16.65 7.59 -34.41
N ALA A 269 16.81 6.61 -35.30
CA ALA A 269 18.06 5.84 -35.41
C ALA A 269 19.24 6.66 -35.92
N THR A 270 19.00 7.84 -36.50
CA THR A 270 20.05 8.75 -36.99
C THR A 270 20.49 9.78 -35.95
N VAL A 271 19.89 9.78 -34.76
CA VAL A 271 20.25 10.73 -33.69
C VAL A 271 21.51 10.26 -32.97
N GLU A 272 22.55 11.08 -32.98
CA GLU A 272 23.78 10.84 -32.21
C GLU A 272 23.50 10.99 -30.70
N PRO A 273 23.80 9.96 -29.86
CA PRO A 273 23.53 10.04 -28.43
C PRO A 273 24.36 11.13 -27.74
N THR A 274 23.69 12.03 -27.03
CA THR A 274 24.33 13.09 -26.24
C THR A 274 25.02 12.54 -24.99
N ALA A 275 25.72 13.43 -24.26
CA ALA A 275 26.45 13.05 -23.06
C ALA A 275 25.52 12.53 -21.93
N SER A 276 24.37 13.17 -21.70
CA SER A 276 23.39 12.68 -20.72
C SER A 276 22.72 11.38 -21.14
N MET A 277 22.39 11.20 -22.43
CA MET A 277 21.86 9.93 -22.97
C MET A 277 22.81 8.76 -22.69
N ARG A 278 24.10 8.95 -22.94
CA ARG A 278 25.13 7.94 -22.60
C ARG A 278 25.23 7.70 -21.09
N GLY A 279 24.99 8.73 -20.27
CA GLY A 279 24.92 8.61 -18.82
C GLY A 279 23.82 7.67 -18.32
N VAL A 280 22.68 7.62 -19.03
CA VAL A 280 21.54 6.74 -18.71
C VAL A 280 21.88 5.26 -18.83
N VAL A 281 22.92 4.86 -19.58
CA VAL A 281 23.34 3.44 -19.67
C VAL A 281 23.57 2.83 -18.29
N LYS A 282 24.07 3.61 -17.31
CA LYS A 282 24.25 3.16 -15.93
C LYS A 282 22.93 2.86 -15.19
N TYR A 283 21.84 3.51 -15.57
CA TYR A 283 20.50 3.24 -15.06
C TYR A 283 19.99 1.88 -15.55
N ILE A 284 20.25 1.53 -16.82
CA ILE A 284 19.84 0.25 -17.38
C ILE A 284 20.52 -0.92 -16.66
N TRP A 285 21.82 -0.80 -16.41
CA TRP A 285 22.57 -1.82 -15.66
C TRP A 285 22.10 -1.98 -14.22
N ILE A 286 21.86 -0.88 -13.50
CA ILE A 286 21.37 -0.99 -12.12
C ILE A 286 19.96 -1.58 -12.09
N VAL A 287 19.09 -1.22 -13.04
CA VAL A 287 17.76 -1.85 -13.18
C VAL A 287 17.87 -3.36 -13.35
N ALA A 288 18.77 -3.85 -14.23
CA ALA A 288 18.96 -5.28 -14.43
C ALA A 288 19.46 -5.99 -13.15
N VAL A 289 20.35 -5.36 -12.38
CA VAL A 289 20.82 -5.89 -11.10
C VAL A 289 19.70 -5.94 -10.06
N LEU A 290 18.95 -4.85 -9.90
CA LEU A 290 17.84 -4.78 -8.94
C LEU A 290 16.73 -5.78 -9.29
N LEU A 291 16.39 -5.93 -10.57
CA LEU A 291 15.45 -6.95 -11.05
C LEU A 291 15.95 -8.37 -10.72
N GLY A 292 17.23 -8.66 -11.00
CA GLY A 292 17.82 -9.96 -10.67
C GLY A 292 17.78 -10.27 -9.17
N LEU A 293 18.14 -9.30 -8.33
CA LEU A 293 18.07 -9.43 -6.88
C LEU A 293 16.62 -9.63 -6.39
N GLN A 294 15.67 -8.86 -6.95
CA GLN A 294 14.26 -8.97 -6.61
C GLN A 294 13.69 -10.36 -6.92
N ILE A 295 14.03 -10.94 -8.07
CA ILE A 295 13.61 -12.31 -8.44
C ILE A 295 14.21 -13.34 -7.45
N LEU A 296 15.50 -13.22 -7.13
CA LEU A 296 16.16 -14.11 -6.18
C LEU A 296 15.52 -14.03 -4.79
N LEU A 297 15.24 -12.82 -4.30
CA LEU A 297 14.57 -12.60 -3.02
C LEU A 297 13.14 -13.13 -3.03
N GLY A 298 12.44 -13.03 -4.16
CA GLY A 298 11.11 -13.64 -4.32
C GLY A 298 11.16 -15.16 -4.17
N ALA A 299 12.18 -15.81 -4.77
CA ALA A 299 12.39 -17.24 -4.61
C ALA A 299 12.70 -17.63 -3.16
N VAL A 300 13.53 -16.86 -2.45
CA VAL A 300 13.84 -17.09 -1.03
C VAL A 300 12.60 -16.89 -0.15
N THR A 301 11.86 -15.80 -0.34
CA THR A 301 10.61 -15.52 0.38
C THR A 301 9.56 -16.61 0.17
N ALA A 302 9.44 -17.14 -1.06
CA ALA A 302 8.54 -18.26 -1.33
C ALA A 302 9.00 -19.58 -0.67
N HIS A 303 10.32 -19.78 -0.52
CA HIS A 303 10.88 -20.97 0.12
C HIS A 303 10.59 -21.04 1.63
N TYR A 304 10.58 -19.89 2.30
CA TYR A 304 10.16 -19.77 3.71
C TYR A 304 8.76 -20.34 3.97
N ALA A 305 7.86 -20.28 3.00
CA ALA A 305 6.51 -20.87 3.12
C ALA A 305 6.49 -22.41 3.05
N VAL A 306 7.62 -23.04 2.74
CA VAL A 306 7.75 -24.51 2.60
C VAL A 306 8.62 -25.10 3.70
N GLU A 307 9.77 -24.49 4.00
CA GLU A 307 10.75 -25.01 4.97
C GLU A 307 10.84 -24.19 6.27
N GLY A 308 9.98 -23.18 6.45
CA GLY A 308 9.98 -22.38 7.67
C GLY A 308 11.35 -21.72 7.87
N HIS A 309 12.05 -22.00 8.96
CA HIS A 309 13.30 -21.29 9.30
C HIS A 309 14.51 -21.57 8.38
N GLU A 310 14.46 -22.64 7.60
CA GLU A 310 15.62 -23.14 6.87
C GLU A 310 15.55 -22.89 5.35
N PHE A 311 16.72 -22.90 4.72
CA PHE A 311 16.90 -22.91 3.27
C PHE A 311 17.80 -24.08 2.89
N TYR A 312 17.21 -25.25 2.65
CA TYR A 312 17.89 -26.53 2.39
C TYR A 312 18.87 -26.92 3.51
N GLY A 313 18.45 -26.82 4.76
CA GLY A 313 19.29 -27.12 5.94
C GLY A 313 20.22 -25.98 6.39
N ILE A 314 20.15 -24.81 5.72
CA ILE A 314 20.88 -23.61 6.12
C ILE A 314 19.94 -22.73 6.95
N PRO A 315 20.31 -22.30 8.19
CA PRO A 315 19.46 -21.45 9.03
C PRO A 315 19.48 -19.99 8.55
N LEU A 316 18.94 -19.75 7.35
CA LEU A 316 18.98 -18.44 6.70
C LEU A 316 18.17 -17.38 7.48
N ALA A 317 17.14 -17.80 8.23
CA ALA A 317 16.31 -16.91 9.02
C ALA A 317 17.08 -16.08 10.07
N GLU A 318 18.25 -16.55 10.52
CA GLU A 318 19.09 -15.82 11.48
C GLU A 318 19.74 -14.55 10.89
N ILE A 319 19.92 -14.52 9.57
CA ILE A 319 20.59 -13.41 8.87
C ILE A 319 19.68 -12.66 7.92
N ALA A 320 18.68 -13.34 7.36
CA ALA A 320 17.75 -12.80 6.38
C ALA A 320 16.38 -13.44 6.57
N PRO A 321 15.66 -13.07 7.66
CA PRO A 321 14.35 -13.64 7.97
C PRO A 321 13.31 -13.33 6.88
N TYR A 322 12.21 -14.09 6.87
CA TYR A 322 11.12 -13.93 5.92
C TYR A 322 10.65 -12.47 5.74
N ALA A 323 10.42 -11.76 6.86
CA ALA A 323 10.01 -10.37 6.83
C ALA A 323 11.01 -9.47 6.07
N LEU A 324 12.33 -9.73 6.21
CA LEU A 324 13.35 -8.98 5.48
C LEU A 324 13.37 -9.33 4.00
N THR A 325 13.32 -10.62 3.65
CA THR A 325 13.37 -11.01 2.23
C THR A 325 12.13 -10.56 1.48
N ARG A 326 10.96 -10.55 2.13
CA ARG A 326 9.72 -9.96 1.59
C ARG A 326 9.84 -8.44 1.46
N THR A 327 10.33 -7.74 2.50
CA THR A 327 10.59 -6.29 2.47
C THR A 327 11.42 -5.92 1.24
N TRP A 328 12.57 -6.58 1.07
CA TRP A 328 13.47 -6.30 -0.04
C TRP A 328 12.86 -6.69 -1.39
N HIS A 329 12.13 -7.79 -1.46
CA HIS A 329 11.46 -8.20 -2.69
C HIS A 329 10.43 -7.16 -3.17
N VAL A 330 9.55 -6.72 -2.29
CA VAL A 330 8.48 -5.76 -2.59
C VAL A 330 9.08 -4.38 -2.89
N GLN A 331 9.99 -3.91 -2.04
CA GLN A 331 10.65 -2.62 -2.22
C GLN A 331 11.44 -2.55 -3.52
N LEU A 332 12.25 -3.57 -3.82
CA LEU A 332 13.01 -3.61 -5.06
C LEU A 332 12.11 -3.63 -6.30
N ALA A 333 10.94 -4.29 -6.22
CA ALA A 333 9.97 -4.29 -7.32
C ALA A 333 9.52 -2.87 -7.69
N VAL A 334 9.24 -2.03 -6.69
CA VAL A 334 8.92 -0.61 -6.91
C VAL A 334 10.14 0.15 -7.46
N LEU A 335 11.30 -0.03 -6.84
CA LEU A 335 12.50 0.75 -7.13
C LEU A 335 13.05 0.51 -8.54
N TRP A 336 13.13 -0.74 -9.01
CA TRP A 336 13.68 -1.01 -10.34
C TRP A 336 12.72 -0.52 -11.44
N ILE A 337 11.40 -0.69 -11.26
CA ILE A 337 10.38 -0.21 -12.21
C ILE A 337 10.44 1.32 -12.30
N ALA A 338 10.44 2.01 -11.15
CA ALA A 338 10.56 3.46 -11.12
C ALA A 338 11.86 3.93 -11.78
N THR A 339 13.00 3.30 -11.44
CA THR A 339 14.31 3.64 -12.02
C THR A 339 14.35 3.43 -13.53
N ALA A 340 13.68 2.40 -14.06
CA ALA A 340 13.58 2.14 -15.49
C ALA A 340 12.84 3.29 -16.20
N TRP A 341 11.69 3.71 -15.69
CA TRP A 341 10.92 4.82 -16.27
C TRP A 341 11.62 6.18 -16.11
N LEU A 342 12.29 6.41 -14.98
CA LEU A 342 13.12 7.59 -14.78
C LEU A 342 14.24 7.65 -15.83
N GLY A 343 14.93 6.53 -16.05
CA GLY A 343 15.95 6.38 -17.07
C GLY A 343 15.41 6.60 -18.49
N ALA A 344 14.27 5.97 -18.82
CA ALA A 344 13.61 6.13 -20.11
C ALA A 344 13.24 7.60 -20.39
N GLY A 345 12.69 8.30 -19.39
CA GLY A 345 12.42 9.74 -19.47
C GLY A 345 13.69 10.55 -19.76
N LEU A 346 14.74 10.33 -18.98
CA LEU A 346 16.02 11.05 -19.13
C LEU A 346 16.72 10.75 -20.46
N TYR A 347 16.57 9.54 -21.00
CA TYR A 347 17.17 9.17 -22.28
C TYR A 347 16.58 9.97 -23.45
N LEU A 348 15.27 10.18 -23.46
CA LEU A 348 14.63 10.96 -24.54
C LEU A 348 14.58 12.46 -24.29
N ALA A 349 14.82 12.92 -23.06
CA ALA A 349 14.72 14.33 -22.71
C ALA A 349 15.57 15.25 -23.63
N PRO A 350 16.86 14.99 -23.89
CA PRO A 350 17.66 15.82 -24.81
C PRO A 350 17.16 15.79 -26.24
N MET A 351 16.60 14.65 -26.70
CA MET A 351 16.02 14.54 -28.03
C MET A 351 14.78 15.43 -28.15
N ILE A 352 13.93 15.46 -27.12
CA ILE A 352 12.75 16.32 -27.07
C ILE A 352 13.16 17.80 -27.11
N ALA A 353 14.24 18.16 -26.40
CA ALA A 353 14.77 19.52 -26.39
C ALA A 353 15.48 19.92 -27.70
N GLY A 354 15.83 18.95 -28.55
CA GLY A 354 16.66 19.14 -29.75
C GLY A 354 18.11 19.56 -29.46
N SER A 355 18.51 19.60 -28.18
CA SER A 355 19.85 19.98 -27.73
C SER A 355 20.10 19.46 -26.32
N GLU A 356 21.37 19.37 -25.92
CA GLU A 356 21.77 19.01 -24.56
C GLU A 356 21.76 20.28 -23.67
N PRO A 357 20.90 20.37 -22.63
CA PRO A 357 20.97 21.49 -21.70
C PRO A 357 22.29 21.52 -20.91
N PRO A 358 22.77 22.69 -20.49
CA PRO A 358 24.01 22.79 -19.71
C PRO A 358 23.90 22.01 -18.40
N LEU A 359 24.94 21.26 -18.01
CA LEU A 359 24.96 20.42 -16.80
C LEU A 359 23.93 19.28 -16.75
N GLN A 360 23.24 18.95 -17.87
CA GLN A 360 22.25 17.87 -17.88
C GLN A 360 22.88 16.52 -17.49
N LYS A 361 24.03 16.18 -18.09
CA LYS A 361 24.80 14.98 -17.71
C LYS A 361 25.15 14.95 -16.22
N LEU A 362 25.59 16.07 -15.65
CA LEU A 362 25.92 16.15 -14.22
C LEU A 362 24.69 15.83 -13.36
N GLY A 363 23.53 16.39 -13.70
CA GLY A 363 22.28 16.08 -12.99
C GLY A 363 21.89 14.61 -13.09
N VAL A 364 22.03 14.00 -14.28
CA VAL A 364 21.81 12.56 -14.49
C VAL A 364 22.75 11.71 -13.62
N ASP A 365 24.02 12.10 -13.50
CA ASP A 365 25.00 11.40 -12.68
C ASP A 365 24.73 11.57 -11.17
N VAL A 366 24.38 12.79 -10.73
CA VAL A 366 24.03 13.09 -9.33
C VAL A 366 22.80 12.31 -8.91
N LEU A 367 21.75 12.29 -9.74
CA LEU A 367 20.55 11.50 -9.48
C LEU A 367 20.87 10.01 -9.37
N TRP A 368 21.74 9.50 -10.25
CA TRP A 368 22.12 8.08 -10.21
C TRP A 368 22.82 7.73 -8.90
N VAL A 369 23.76 8.56 -8.46
CA VAL A 369 24.44 8.39 -7.16
C VAL A 369 23.45 8.46 -6.00
N ALA A 370 22.54 9.43 -6.02
CA ALA A 370 21.51 9.57 -4.98
C ALA A 370 20.62 8.33 -4.88
N LEU A 371 20.17 7.78 -6.01
CA LEU A 371 19.38 6.55 -6.06
C LEU A 371 20.17 5.36 -5.49
N VAL A 372 21.42 5.15 -5.93
CA VAL A 372 22.26 4.04 -5.41
C VAL A 372 22.46 4.15 -3.90
N ILE A 373 22.74 5.35 -3.38
CA ILE A 373 22.87 5.57 -1.94
C ILE A 373 21.56 5.30 -1.20
N ALA A 374 20.43 5.78 -1.73
CA ALA A 374 19.14 5.56 -1.11
C ALA A 374 18.75 4.08 -1.06
N VAL A 375 18.96 3.34 -2.14
CA VAL A 375 18.68 1.90 -2.20
C VAL A 375 19.59 1.13 -1.24
N LEU A 376 20.91 1.29 -1.33
CA LEU A 376 21.81 0.53 -0.46
C LEU A 376 21.64 0.91 1.02
N GLY A 377 21.38 2.18 1.28
CA GLY A 377 21.12 2.69 2.63
C GLY A 377 19.82 2.15 3.25
N SER A 378 18.72 2.16 2.49
CA SER A 378 17.44 1.60 2.94
C SER A 378 17.53 0.11 3.23
N LEU A 379 18.08 -0.69 2.29
CA LEU A 379 18.26 -2.13 2.49
C LEU A 379 19.12 -2.44 3.74
N ALA A 380 20.21 -1.69 3.94
CA ALA A 380 21.05 -1.85 5.13
C ALA A 380 20.32 -1.45 6.42
N GLY A 381 19.53 -0.37 6.36
CA GLY A 381 18.69 0.09 7.47
C GLY A 381 17.66 -0.95 7.90
N GLU A 382 16.91 -1.48 6.93
CA GLU A 382 15.92 -2.54 7.13
C GLU A 382 16.56 -3.80 7.72
N TRP A 383 17.73 -4.20 7.22
CA TRP A 383 18.49 -5.32 7.78
C TRP A 383 18.89 -5.09 9.23
N LEU A 384 19.36 -3.88 9.57
CA LEU A 384 19.71 -3.54 10.95
C LEU A 384 18.49 -3.57 11.87
N ALA A 385 17.34 -3.07 11.41
CA ALA A 385 16.10 -3.08 12.18
C ALA A 385 15.57 -4.50 12.40
N LEU A 386 15.40 -5.28 11.32
CA LEU A 386 14.75 -6.60 11.37
C LEU A 386 15.65 -7.70 11.95
N THR A 387 16.96 -7.50 12.02
CA THR A 387 17.86 -8.41 12.74
C THR A 387 18.11 -7.99 14.20
N GLY A 388 17.36 -7.02 14.71
CA GLY A 388 17.45 -6.56 16.10
C GLY A 388 18.72 -5.77 16.44
N ARG A 389 19.51 -5.36 15.44
CA ARG A 389 20.73 -4.55 15.63
C ARG A 389 20.43 -3.06 15.81
N MET A 390 19.24 -2.62 15.45
CA MET A 390 18.69 -1.29 15.69
C MET A 390 17.38 -1.45 16.45
N THR A 391 17.37 -1.06 17.73
CA THR A 391 16.22 -1.26 18.63
C THR A 391 15.53 0.04 19.03
N ASP A 392 16.23 1.18 18.97
CA ASP A 392 15.64 2.49 19.28
C ASP A 392 14.49 2.81 18.31
N PRO A 393 13.25 2.97 18.78
CA PRO A 393 12.08 3.15 17.91
C PRO A 393 12.17 4.37 16.97
N ALA A 394 12.80 5.46 17.40
CA ALA A 394 12.97 6.64 16.55
C ALA A 394 13.99 6.35 15.44
N MET A 395 15.09 5.68 15.75
CA MET A 395 16.09 5.25 14.75
C MET A 395 15.49 4.25 13.77
N VAL A 396 14.69 3.28 14.23
CA VAL A 396 13.99 2.32 13.37
C VAL A 396 13.09 3.05 12.39
N TYR A 397 12.27 3.99 12.87
CA TYR A 397 11.40 4.79 12.00
C TYR A 397 12.16 5.64 10.96
N TRP A 398 13.26 6.28 11.38
CA TRP A 398 14.00 7.20 10.51
C TRP A 398 14.95 6.51 9.53
N PHE A 399 15.65 5.47 9.96
CA PHE A 399 16.74 4.86 9.19
C PHE A 399 16.56 3.36 8.96
N GLY A 400 15.63 2.72 9.66
CA GLY A 400 15.36 1.29 9.60
C GLY A 400 14.15 0.95 8.73
N HIS A 401 13.08 0.47 9.38
CA HIS A 401 11.87 -0.08 8.77
C HIS A 401 10.62 0.59 9.35
N GLN A 402 9.71 1.08 8.49
CA GLN A 402 8.47 1.77 8.88
C GLN A 402 7.29 0.83 9.16
N GLY A 403 7.38 -0.45 8.76
CA GLY A 403 6.39 -1.50 8.99
C GLY A 403 5.16 -1.49 8.07
N TYR A 404 5.14 -0.62 7.06
CA TYR A 404 4.04 -0.53 6.10
C TYR A 404 4.51 -0.99 4.72
N GLU A 405 3.93 -2.08 4.22
CA GLU A 405 4.33 -2.66 2.94
C GLU A 405 4.28 -1.61 1.81
N PHE A 406 5.24 -1.70 0.90
CA PHE A 406 5.54 -0.76 -0.20
C PHE A 406 6.19 0.57 0.25
N LEU A 407 6.11 0.94 1.53
CA LEU A 407 6.74 2.12 2.13
C LEU A 407 7.59 1.73 3.35
N ASP A 408 8.30 0.61 3.23
CA ASP A 408 9.05 -0.03 4.31
C ASP A 408 10.31 0.74 4.71
N MET A 409 11.03 1.33 3.75
CA MET A 409 12.27 2.07 4.03
C MET A 409 12.08 3.15 5.09
N GLY A 410 13.07 3.34 5.96
CA GLY A 410 13.08 4.45 6.93
C GLY A 410 12.85 5.83 6.31
N ARG A 411 12.24 6.73 7.09
CA ARG A 411 11.81 8.07 6.65
C ARG A 411 12.91 8.90 5.99
N PHE A 412 14.16 8.79 6.45
CA PHE A 412 15.31 9.47 5.85
C PHE A 412 15.55 9.03 4.41
N TRP A 413 15.52 7.72 4.15
CA TRP A 413 15.72 7.15 2.82
C TRP A 413 14.58 7.55 1.88
N GLN A 414 13.35 7.57 2.38
CA GLN A 414 12.19 8.06 1.64
C GLN A 414 12.34 9.54 1.24
N ILE A 415 12.84 10.41 2.13
CA ILE A 415 13.15 11.82 1.82
C ILE A 415 14.22 11.92 0.73
N LEU A 416 15.27 11.09 0.79
CA LEU A 416 16.33 11.08 -0.21
C LEU A 416 15.82 10.65 -1.59
N ILE A 417 14.94 9.64 -1.65
CA ILE A 417 14.26 9.24 -2.89
C ILE A 417 13.40 10.38 -3.42
N PHE A 418 12.60 11.03 -2.56
CA PHE A 418 11.78 12.16 -2.97
C PHE A 418 12.63 13.31 -3.52
N ALA A 419 13.74 13.64 -2.88
CA ALA A 419 14.70 14.62 -3.39
C ALA A 419 15.24 14.20 -4.77
N GLY A 420 15.54 12.92 -4.97
CA GLY A 420 15.89 12.34 -6.28
C GLY A 420 14.79 12.54 -7.32
N LEU A 421 13.53 12.26 -6.98
CA LEU A 421 12.37 12.46 -7.86
C LEU A 421 12.19 13.94 -8.24
N LEU A 422 12.44 14.88 -7.33
CA LEU A 422 12.42 16.32 -7.61
C LEU A 422 13.57 16.74 -8.54
N ILE A 423 14.77 16.20 -8.35
CA ILE A 423 15.91 16.41 -9.27
C ILE A 423 15.53 15.88 -10.66
N TRP A 424 14.99 14.66 -10.74
CA TRP A 424 14.53 14.06 -11.98
C TRP A 424 13.48 14.93 -12.68
N LEU A 425 12.46 15.39 -11.96
CA LEU A 425 11.43 16.27 -12.48
C LEU A 425 12.04 17.57 -13.03
N GLY A 426 13.01 18.15 -12.32
CA GLY A 426 13.75 19.32 -12.79
C GLY A 426 14.51 19.05 -14.10
N LEU A 427 15.17 17.90 -14.22
CA LEU A 427 15.88 17.49 -15.44
C LEU A 427 14.94 17.26 -16.63
N MET A 428 13.78 16.66 -16.40
CA MET A 428 12.72 16.51 -17.40
C MET A 428 12.17 17.87 -17.83
N ALA A 429 11.79 18.73 -16.88
CA ALA A 429 11.20 20.03 -17.15
C ALA A 429 12.14 20.94 -17.95
N ARG A 430 13.46 20.90 -17.70
CA ARG A 430 14.48 21.64 -18.46
C ARG A 430 14.48 21.30 -19.95
N CYS A 431 14.03 20.10 -20.32
CA CYS A 431 13.95 19.67 -21.71
C CYS A 431 12.54 19.86 -22.28
N LEU A 432 11.51 19.50 -21.52
CA LEU A 432 10.11 19.54 -21.94
C LEU A 432 9.58 20.98 -22.10
N VAL A 433 9.88 21.87 -21.15
CA VAL A 433 9.30 23.23 -21.14
C VAL A 433 9.73 24.05 -22.36
N PRO A 434 11.02 24.10 -22.76
CA PRO A 434 11.42 24.78 -23.99
C PRO A 434 10.73 24.21 -25.24
N ALA A 435 10.64 22.88 -25.35
CA ALA A 435 10.00 22.21 -26.48
C ALA A 435 8.48 22.53 -26.55
N ILE A 436 7.78 22.55 -25.42
CA ILE A 436 6.37 22.95 -25.33
C ILE A 436 6.19 24.42 -25.77
N ARG A 437 7.11 25.31 -25.37
CA ARG A 437 7.07 26.74 -25.74
C ARG A 437 7.34 26.97 -27.21
N ALA A 438 8.14 26.12 -27.86
CA ALA A 438 8.38 26.18 -29.30
C ALA A 438 7.11 25.90 -30.13
N GLY A 439 6.12 25.20 -29.56
CA GLY A 439 4.80 25.07 -30.16
C GLY A 439 4.69 24.07 -31.32
N GLY A 440 5.48 22.99 -31.29
CA GLY A 440 5.44 21.92 -32.29
C GLY A 440 4.10 21.15 -32.35
N ALA A 441 3.95 20.31 -33.37
CA ALA A 441 2.73 19.52 -33.60
C ALA A 441 2.42 18.51 -32.47
N ASP A 442 3.42 18.10 -31.71
CA ASP A 442 3.34 17.18 -30.57
C ASP A 442 3.20 17.88 -29.21
N LYS A 443 3.02 19.22 -29.19
CA LYS A 443 2.92 20.03 -27.96
C LYS A 443 1.97 19.45 -26.91
N HIS A 444 0.82 18.92 -27.33
CA HIS A 444 -0.16 18.35 -26.41
C HIS A 444 0.34 17.07 -25.73
N LEU A 445 1.08 16.21 -26.45
CA LEU A 445 1.74 15.04 -25.86
C LEU A 445 2.83 15.47 -24.88
N LEU A 446 3.62 16.48 -25.22
CA LEU A 446 4.65 17.01 -24.33
C LEU A 446 4.08 17.62 -23.04
N ILE A 447 2.92 18.29 -23.13
CA ILE A 447 2.20 18.79 -21.95
C ILE A 447 1.75 17.62 -21.06
N LEU A 448 1.18 16.55 -21.63
CA LEU A 448 0.80 15.36 -20.86
C LEU A 448 2.00 14.72 -20.21
N LEU A 449 3.12 14.57 -20.94
CA LEU A 449 4.36 14.01 -20.43
C LEU A 449 4.93 14.86 -19.27
N LEU A 450 4.82 16.20 -19.35
CA LEU A 450 5.23 17.09 -18.27
C LEU A 450 4.31 16.96 -17.04
N ILE A 451 2.99 16.90 -17.25
CA ILE A 451 2.02 16.74 -16.16
C ILE A 451 2.20 15.39 -15.45
N SER A 452 2.36 14.29 -16.21
CA SER A 452 2.60 12.97 -15.63
C SER A 452 3.98 12.88 -14.97
N SER A 453 5.02 13.51 -15.55
CA SER A 453 6.32 13.66 -14.86
C SER A 453 6.16 14.40 -13.54
N ALA A 454 5.37 15.48 -13.49
CA ALA A 454 5.09 16.19 -12.25
C ALA A 454 4.33 15.31 -11.26
N GLY A 455 3.38 14.48 -11.72
CA GLY A 455 2.74 13.46 -10.91
C GLY A 455 3.75 12.49 -10.28
N ILE A 456 4.69 11.95 -11.07
CA ILE A 456 5.73 11.03 -10.59
C ILE A 456 6.61 11.75 -9.56
N GLY A 457 6.99 13.00 -9.83
CA GLY A 457 7.86 13.76 -8.95
C GLY A 457 7.21 14.17 -7.63
N LEU A 458 5.92 14.52 -7.64
CA LEU A 458 5.27 15.21 -6.53
C LEU A 458 4.34 14.33 -5.70
N LEU A 459 3.62 13.38 -6.30
CA LEU A 459 2.64 12.57 -5.56
C LEU A 459 3.28 11.58 -4.59
N PHE A 460 4.54 11.19 -4.82
CA PHE A 460 5.31 10.44 -3.81
C PHE A 460 5.40 11.20 -2.47
N GLY A 461 5.29 12.53 -2.49
CA GLY A 461 5.25 13.38 -1.30
C GLY A 461 4.04 13.12 -0.39
N ALA A 462 2.96 12.49 -0.88
CA ALA A 462 1.84 12.05 -0.05
C ALA A 462 2.29 11.07 1.05
N GLY A 463 3.37 10.32 0.82
CA GLY A 463 3.94 9.42 1.82
C GLY A 463 4.50 10.11 3.06
N PHE A 464 4.63 11.44 3.07
CA PHE A 464 5.03 12.25 4.25
C PHE A 464 3.84 12.76 5.06
N LEU A 465 2.60 12.52 4.61
CA LEU A 465 1.39 13.02 5.29
C LEU A 465 0.91 12.10 6.42
N TYR A 466 1.70 11.07 6.73
CA TYR A 466 1.61 10.31 7.96
C TYR A 466 2.99 10.22 8.62
N GLU A 467 3.01 10.12 9.94
CA GLU A 467 4.21 10.04 10.77
C GLU A 467 4.21 8.73 11.58
N ARG A 468 5.22 8.55 12.44
CA ARG A 468 5.34 7.41 13.35
C ARG A 468 4.05 7.18 14.15
N ASP A 469 3.41 8.26 14.61
CA ASP A 469 2.29 8.15 15.54
C ASP A 469 0.90 8.27 14.92
N THR A 470 0.85 8.49 13.61
CA THR A 470 -0.41 8.68 12.89
C THR A 470 -1.34 7.47 13.02
N HIS A 471 -2.62 7.73 13.24
CA HIS A 471 -3.66 6.72 13.31
C HIS A 471 -3.66 5.80 12.07
N LEU A 472 -3.90 4.51 12.25
CA LEU A 472 -3.77 3.50 11.18
C LEU A 472 -4.60 3.82 9.94
N THR A 473 -5.89 4.12 10.09
CA THR A 473 -6.76 4.53 8.96
C THR A 473 -6.21 5.71 8.16
N ILE A 474 -5.54 6.66 8.83
CA ILE A 474 -4.97 7.85 8.19
C ILE A 474 -3.68 7.47 7.45
N ALA A 475 -2.83 6.66 8.08
CA ALA A 475 -1.63 6.12 7.46
C ALA A 475 -1.97 5.27 6.22
N GLU A 476 -2.97 4.40 6.31
CA GLU A 476 -3.51 3.60 5.20
C GLU A 476 -4.00 4.48 4.05
N TYR A 477 -4.80 5.51 4.36
CA TYR A 477 -5.27 6.45 3.34
C TYR A 477 -4.11 7.06 2.57
N TRP A 478 -3.11 7.63 3.24
CA TRP A 478 -1.97 8.25 2.57
C TRP A 478 -1.00 7.26 1.94
N ARG A 479 -0.88 6.04 2.48
CA ARG A 479 -0.10 4.96 1.88
C ARG A 479 -0.64 4.62 0.49
N TRP A 480 -1.96 4.46 0.36
CA TRP A 480 -2.58 4.14 -0.92
C TRP A 480 -2.56 5.28 -1.95
N TRP A 481 -2.33 6.52 -1.53
CA TRP A 481 -1.97 7.59 -2.49
C TRP A 481 -0.60 7.36 -3.15
N VAL A 482 0.35 6.72 -2.46
CA VAL A 482 1.64 6.39 -3.06
C VAL A 482 1.58 5.07 -3.80
N VAL A 483 0.87 4.08 -3.27
CA VAL A 483 0.82 2.75 -3.89
C VAL A 483 -0.15 2.72 -5.07
N HIS A 484 -1.45 2.93 -4.85
CA HIS A 484 -2.46 2.90 -5.92
C HIS A 484 -2.27 4.08 -6.87
N LEU A 485 -2.34 5.30 -6.35
CA LEU A 485 -2.41 6.46 -7.23
C LEU A 485 -1.09 6.77 -7.94
N TRP A 486 0.03 6.75 -7.22
CA TRP A 486 1.35 7.05 -7.81
C TRP A 486 1.93 5.89 -8.63
N VAL A 487 1.89 4.63 -8.15
CA VAL A 487 2.39 3.49 -8.95
C VAL A 487 1.45 3.17 -10.12
N GLU A 488 0.18 2.91 -9.85
CA GLU A 488 -0.77 2.45 -10.87
C GLU A 488 -1.22 3.60 -11.77
N GLY A 489 -1.76 4.67 -11.17
CA GLY A 489 -2.38 5.76 -11.94
C GLY A 489 -1.39 6.62 -12.73
N VAL A 490 -0.30 7.08 -12.11
CA VAL A 490 0.58 8.07 -12.77
C VAL A 490 1.57 7.44 -13.74
N PHE A 491 2.19 6.30 -13.41
CA PHE A 491 3.15 5.67 -14.33
C PHE A 491 2.47 5.20 -15.61
N GLU A 492 1.22 4.76 -15.55
CA GLU A 492 0.47 4.39 -16.76
C GLU A 492 0.31 5.56 -17.72
N VAL A 493 -0.06 6.74 -17.21
CA VAL A 493 -0.20 7.96 -18.02
C VAL A 493 1.16 8.41 -18.57
N PHE A 494 2.23 8.33 -17.76
CA PHE A 494 3.59 8.67 -18.20
C PHE A 494 4.07 7.71 -19.30
N ALA A 495 4.00 6.41 -19.07
CA ALA A 495 4.42 5.37 -20.00
C ALA A 495 3.67 5.49 -21.33
N THR A 496 2.35 5.65 -21.28
CA THR A 496 1.50 5.79 -22.48
C THR A 496 1.86 7.05 -23.28
N ALA A 497 2.04 8.20 -22.61
CA ALA A 497 2.45 9.43 -23.27
C ALA A 497 3.87 9.34 -23.85
N TRP A 498 4.79 8.70 -23.12
CA TRP A 498 6.18 8.51 -23.55
C TRP A 498 6.27 7.60 -24.78
N VAL A 499 5.58 6.46 -24.77
CA VAL A 499 5.54 5.51 -25.91
C VAL A 499 4.88 6.17 -27.13
N ALA A 500 3.76 6.86 -26.93
CA ALA A 500 3.10 7.60 -28.00
C ALA A 500 4.03 8.65 -28.62
N TRP A 501 4.80 9.38 -27.81
CA TRP A 501 5.77 10.35 -28.29
C TRP A 501 6.87 9.68 -29.15
N VAL A 502 7.40 8.53 -28.70
CA VAL A 502 8.36 7.72 -29.47
C VAL A 502 7.80 7.32 -30.82
N PHE A 503 6.58 6.76 -30.86
CA PHE A 503 5.96 6.34 -32.11
C PHE A 503 5.68 7.50 -33.07
N VAL A 504 5.32 8.68 -32.55
CA VAL A 504 5.20 9.89 -33.36
C VAL A 504 6.54 10.27 -34.00
N HIS A 505 7.65 10.16 -33.24
CA HIS A 505 8.99 10.54 -33.73
C HIS A 505 9.64 9.46 -34.60
N MET A 506 9.23 8.20 -34.45
CA MET A 506 9.51 7.12 -35.40
C MET A 506 8.67 7.22 -36.69
N LYS A 507 7.73 8.19 -36.76
CA LYS A 507 6.76 8.34 -37.85
C LYS A 507 5.90 7.09 -38.05
N LEU A 508 5.49 6.49 -36.94
CA LEU A 508 4.52 5.39 -36.90
C LEU A 508 3.11 5.89 -36.56
N LEU A 509 2.99 7.05 -35.90
CA LEU A 509 1.71 7.66 -35.55
C LEU A 509 1.68 9.15 -35.94
N ARG A 510 0.49 9.66 -36.25
CA ARG A 510 0.25 11.10 -36.35
C ARG A 510 0.28 11.76 -34.97
N PRO A 511 0.91 12.94 -34.81
CA PRO A 511 0.91 13.67 -33.54
C PRO A 511 -0.49 13.99 -33.02
N SER A 512 -1.41 14.40 -33.90
CA SER A 512 -2.79 14.74 -33.55
C SER A 512 -3.57 13.54 -33.03
N THR A 513 -3.49 12.41 -33.75
CA THR A 513 -4.13 11.15 -33.36
C THR A 513 -3.56 10.67 -32.03
N ALA A 514 -2.25 10.56 -31.91
CA ALA A 514 -1.60 10.14 -30.66
C ALA A 514 -2.01 11.03 -29.47
N ALA A 515 -2.04 12.35 -29.62
CA ALA A 515 -2.45 13.26 -28.55
C ALA A 515 -3.90 13.02 -28.09
N VAL A 516 -4.85 12.83 -29.02
CA VAL A 516 -6.25 12.57 -28.68
C VAL A 516 -6.40 11.26 -27.92
N TYR A 517 -5.76 10.19 -28.40
CA TYR A 517 -5.84 8.87 -27.78
C TYR A 517 -5.22 8.84 -26.39
N VAL A 518 -4.04 9.43 -26.22
CA VAL A 518 -3.38 9.50 -24.90
C VAL A 518 -4.21 10.34 -23.92
N MET A 519 -4.79 11.47 -24.36
CA MET A 519 -5.68 12.25 -23.48
C MET A 519 -6.94 11.48 -23.09
N PHE A 520 -7.56 10.80 -24.04
CA PHE A 520 -8.77 10.01 -23.79
C PHE A 520 -8.50 8.83 -22.85
N SER A 521 -7.42 8.10 -23.11
CA SER A 521 -6.93 7.02 -22.25
C SER A 521 -6.63 7.54 -20.85
N ALA A 522 -5.89 8.64 -20.70
CA ALA A 522 -5.60 9.24 -19.40
C ALA A 522 -6.86 9.71 -18.67
N MET A 523 -7.88 10.22 -19.37
CA MET A 523 -9.16 10.61 -18.76
C MET A 523 -9.90 9.40 -18.17
N ILE A 524 -9.94 8.28 -18.89
CA ILE A 524 -10.66 7.08 -18.45
C ILE A 524 -9.90 6.42 -17.32
N PHE A 525 -8.59 6.21 -17.48
CA PHE A 525 -7.74 5.61 -16.46
C PHE A 525 -7.78 6.40 -15.16
N LEU A 526 -7.55 7.72 -15.19
CA LEU A 526 -7.62 8.53 -13.97
C LEU A 526 -9.06 8.74 -13.48
N GLY A 527 -10.05 8.59 -14.35
CA GLY A 527 -11.47 8.71 -14.02
C GLY A 527 -11.92 7.61 -13.05
N GLY A 528 -11.47 6.37 -13.27
CA GLY A 528 -11.58 5.30 -12.29
C GLY A 528 -10.49 5.41 -11.22
N GLY A 529 -9.23 5.51 -11.67
CA GLY A 529 -7.96 5.47 -10.93
C GLY A 529 -7.95 6.26 -9.63
N VAL A 530 -8.35 7.53 -9.72
CA VAL A 530 -8.23 8.46 -8.60
C VAL A 530 -9.14 8.05 -7.45
N LEU A 531 -10.41 7.77 -7.73
CA LEU A 531 -11.39 7.41 -6.71
C LEU A 531 -11.41 5.90 -6.40
N GLY A 532 -10.91 5.06 -7.31
CA GLY A 532 -10.73 3.64 -7.08
C GLY A 532 -9.70 3.35 -6.00
N THR A 533 -8.81 4.29 -5.65
CA THR A 533 -7.95 4.23 -4.43
C THR A 533 -8.71 3.76 -3.18
N PHE A 534 -9.99 4.14 -3.04
CA PHE A 534 -10.83 3.74 -1.92
C PHE A 534 -11.10 2.23 -1.81
N HIS A 535 -10.83 1.42 -2.84
CA HIS A 535 -11.00 -0.03 -2.77
C HIS A 535 -10.04 -0.74 -1.83
N HIS A 536 -8.91 -0.10 -1.52
CA HIS A 536 -7.98 -0.56 -0.49
C HIS A 536 -8.39 -0.12 0.92
N LEU A 537 -9.47 0.64 1.05
CA LEU A 537 -9.89 1.24 2.31
C LEU A 537 -11.23 0.69 2.82
N TYR A 538 -11.82 -0.29 2.12
CA TYR A 538 -13.10 -0.90 2.47
C TYR A 538 -13.19 -1.31 3.94
N PHE A 539 -12.11 -1.89 4.47
CA PHE A 539 -12.09 -2.51 5.79
C PHE A 539 -11.07 -1.87 6.73
N ALA A 540 -10.43 -0.76 6.33
CA ALA A 540 -9.36 -0.10 7.09
C ALA A 540 -9.88 1.02 8.02
N GLY A 541 -11.00 0.78 8.71
CA GLY A 541 -11.57 1.74 9.67
C GLY A 541 -12.33 2.91 9.04
N THR A 542 -12.71 2.82 7.76
CA THR A 542 -13.40 3.91 7.03
C THR A 542 -14.93 3.74 7.02
N PRO A 543 -15.71 4.84 6.83
CA PRO A 543 -17.16 4.75 6.75
C PRO A 543 -17.64 4.13 5.44
N GLU A 544 -18.88 3.62 5.43
CA GLU A 544 -19.50 2.94 4.28
C GLU A 544 -19.42 3.71 2.95
N ALA A 545 -19.45 5.05 2.97
CA ALA A 545 -19.33 5.87 1.77
C ALA A 545 -18.00 5.64 1.00
N VAL A 546 -16.92 5.30 1.71
CA VAL A 546 -15.63 4.92 1.11
C VAL A 546 -15.77 3.61 0.33
N LEU A 547 -16.46 2.63 0.90
CA LEU A 547 -16.74 1.36 0.25
C LEU A 547 -17.56 1.55 -1.04
N ALA A 548 -18.62 2.36 -0.96
CA ALA A 548 -19.46 2.67 -2.12
C ALA A 548 -18.66 3.26 -3.29
N LEU A 549 -17.86 4.30 -3.01
CA LEU A 549 -17.05 4.97 -4.03
C LEU A 549 -15.94 4.05 -4.56
N GLY A 550 -15.22 3.38 -3.67
CA GLY A 550 -14.16 2.45 -4.06
C GLY A 550 -14.70 1.34 -4.95
N ALA A 551 -15.84 0.74 -4.64
CA ALA A 551 -16.46 -0.31 -5.46
C ALA A 551 -16.84 0.19 -6.86
N VAL A 552 -17.50 1.33 -6.96
CA VAL A 552 -17.94 1.86 -8.26
C VAL A 552 -16.76 2.30 -9.12
N PHE A 553 -15.82 3.05 -8.56
CA PHE A 553 -14.75 3.67 -9.35
C PHE A 553 -13.63 2.69 -9.70
N SER A 554 -13.27 1.74 -8.83
CA SER A 554 -12.33 0.66 -9.20
C SER A 554 -12.91 -0.25 -10.28
N ALA A 555 -14.21 -0.53 -10.25
CA ALA A 555 -14.84 -1.27 -11.35
C ALA A 555 -14.75 -0.51 -12.68
N LEU A 556 -14.85 0.83 -12.66
CA LEU A 556 -14.65 1.65 -13.86
C LEU A 556 -13.20 1.69 -14.35
N GLU A 557 -12.20 1.39 -13.51
CA GLU A 557 -10.79 1.23 -13.92
C GLU A 557 -10.61 0.04 -14.87
N VAL A 558 -11.44 -1.00 -14.75
CA VAL A 558 -11.37 -2.20 -15.60
C VAL A 558 -11.93 -1.96 -17.00
N VAL A 559 -12.81 -0.97 -17.16
CA VAL A 559 -13.47 -0.64 -18.44
C VAL A 559 -12.47 -0.45 -19.60
N PRO A 560 -11.42 0.40 -19.49
CA PRO A 560 -10.41 0.51 -20.54
C PRO A 560 -9.61 -0.77 -20.74
N LEU A 561 -9.28 -1.51 -19.67
CA LEU A 561 -8.48 -2.73 -19.73
C LEU A 561 -9.17 -3.85 -20.52
N ALA A 562 -10.51 -3.93 -20.45
CA ALA A 562 -11.30 -4.90 -21.19
C ALA A 562 -11.17 -4.78 -22.72
N LEU A 563 -10.66 -3.65 -23.23
CA LEU A 563 -10.51 -3.35 -24.66
C LEU A 563 -9.04 -3.27 -25.13
N ILE A 564 -8.08 -3.62 -24.26
CA ILE A 564 -6.64 -3.65 -24.57
C ILE A 564 -6.21 -5.05 -25.10
N GLY A 565 -7.16 -5.99 -25.17
CA GLY A 565 -6.96 -7.36 -25.70
C GLY A 565 -6.94 -7.48 -27.22
#